data_AF-A0A954JD78-F1
#
_entry.id   AF-A0A954JD78-F1
#
_cell.length_a   1.000
_cell.length_b   1.000
_cell.length_c   1.000
_cell.angle_alpha   90.00
_cell.angle_beta   90.00
_cell.angle_gamma   90.00
#
_symmetry.space_group_name_H-M   'P 1'
#
loop_
_entity.id
_entity.type
_entity.pdbx_description
1 polymer ?
#
loop_
_entity_poly.entity_id
_entity_poly.type
_entity_poly.pdbx_seq_one_letter_code
_entity_poly.pdbx_strand_id
1 'polypeptide(L)'
;NTLATILLLAIVSLLLSPLGFAQPPAETETPAETPQAQPLDETQQAIFARYQRFSKTLTQLYGYMKETDPARAELLLRVIGKSNESRIDNQMEVLLQLLGEDTPQFAGIVDRQNDLIESLANLLDVLQSENELARLGEEIARLEELVENLTQLVADQKQVRSGTERGKPTESLEQEQSDVTRDAEKLAEKIEQQDKQRQQEAEQESGEQKPSDQKPSEQQPQDPSQPPNESQPQDGQSSPMPKDPSDQKPNEQKPSEQKPNGEQPPMPQDSQEKPSEQNGDSQEQQQQQNKPEETPGKEELESAIEKMQKAIEELKEKKRDDAAEDQDRAIAELEKAKARLEEILRQLREEEQKIMLAALEARFRKMLQMQLAVRKGSGPIADLTDDQRQPRHRARSVQLARDEQDIIVEADKALLILQEEGTSVAFPEAVLGLREDMRIVTDRLNRFEVDELTIAIEDDIIEALEEMVEALRKELEKIEQQQQQQQNQQQNQEQDQALVDLIAELKLLRSLQYRVNRRTKQYGRQIDGEQATDPELQKLLQELSVRQARIHRATYDLSIGKNQ
;
A
#
# COMPACT_ATOMS: atom_id res chain seq x y z
N ASN A 1 5.36 3.28 41.25
CA ASN A 1 4.46 4.28 41.85
C ASN A 1 3.14 4.27 41.08
N THR A 2 2.18 3.39 41.42
CA THR A 2 1.23 3.51 42.55
C THR A 2 0.01 4.39 42.24
N LEU A 3 -0.83 3.94 41.30
CA LEU A 3 -2.25 4.34 41.21
C LEU A 3 -3.11 3.34 40.40
N ALA A 4 -2.70 2.06 40.31
CA ALA A 4 -3.29 1.05 39.41
C ALA A 4 -3.66 -0.28 40.10
N THR A 5 -3.79 -0.29 41.44
CA THR A 5 -3.86 -1.53 42.24
C THR A 5 -4.95 -1.51 43.31
N ILE A 6 -6.11 -0.89 43.05
CA ILE A 6 -7.27 -0.89 43.97
C ILE A 6 -8.61 -0.98 43.21
N LEU A 7 -8.95 -2.17 42.68
CA LEU A 7 -10.35 -2.63 42.60
C LEU A 7 -10.51 -4.15 42.34
N LEU A 8 -9.70 -5.01 42.99
CA LEU A 8 -9.83 -6.46 42.82
C LEU A 8 -9.52 -7.22 44.13
N LEU A 9 -10.43 -7.12 45.11
CA LEU A 9 -10.66 -8.03 46.26
C LEU A 9 -11.60 -7.38 47.29
N ALA A 10 -12.91 -7.68 47.27
CA ALA A 10 -13.86 -7.28 48.33
C ALA A 10 -15.23 -8.02 48.30
N ILE A 11 -15.25 -9.36 48.18
CA ILE A 11 -16.43 -10.18 48.52
C ILE A 11 -15.96 -11.27 49.51
N VAL A 12 -16.86 -11.70 50.41
CA VAL A 12 -16.66 -12.62 51.57
C VAL A 12 -16.29 -11.92 52.89
N SER A 13 -17.32 -11.45 53.60
CA SER A 13 -17.41 -11.53 55.07
C SER A 13 -18.86 -11.26 55.52
N LEU A 14 -19.54 -12.26 56.09
CA LEU A 14 -20.92 -12.18 56.59
C LEU A 14 -20.98 -12.53 58.09
N LEU A 15 -22.10 -12.15 58.74
CA LEU A 15 -22.58 -12.59 60.07
C LEU A 15 -21.97 -11.94 61.34
N LEU A 16 -22.80 -11.18 62.06
CA LEU A 16 -23.26 -11.47 63.44
C LEU A 16 -24.29 -10.36 63.84
N SER A 17 -25.61 -10.61 63.84
CA SER A 17 -26.40 -11.21 64.94
C SER A 17 -27.31 -10.15 65.65
N PRO A 18 -28.42 -10.53 66.33
CA PRO A 18 -29.73 -9.98 65.91
C PRO A 18 -30.67 -9.44 67.01
N LEU A 19 -31.82 -8.85 66.59
CA LEU A 19 -33.13 -8.71 67.27
C LEU A 19 -34.06 -7.82 66.40
N GLY A 20 -35.31 -8.12 66.02
CA GLY A 20 -36.06 -9.40 66.02
C GLY A 20 -37.55 -9.22 66.39
N PHE A 21 -38.51 -9.45 65.46
CA PHE A 21 -39.90 -9.88 65.77
C PHE A 21 -40.75 -10.24 64.51
N ALA A 22 -41.54 -11.32 64.63
CA ALA A 22 -42.69 -11.75 63.80
C ALA A 22 -42.46 -12.15 62.31
N GLN A 23 -43.21 -13.16 61.86
CA GLN A 23 -43.02 -13.87 60.57
C GLN A 23 -44.32 -14.56 60.09
N PRO A 24 -44.64 -14.49 58.78
CA PRO A 24 -45.37 -15.52 58.02
C PRO A 24 -44.46 -16.13 56.90
N PRO A 25 -44.92 -17.09 56.07
CA PRO A 25 -44.03 -18.12 55.52
C PRO A 25 -43.37 -17.82 54.16
N ALA A 26 -42.15 -18.35 54.01
CA ALA A 26 -41.49 -18.79 52.78
C ALA A 26 -41.76 -17.97 51.50
N GLU A 27 -40.97 -16.90 51.31
CA GLU A 27 -40.77 -16.30 50.00
C GLU A 27 -40.02 -17.29 49.08
N THR A 28 -40.45 -17.40 47.83
CA THR A 28 -39.73 -18.15 46.80
C THR A 28 -38.44 -17.42 46.42
N GLU A 29 -37.34 -18.17 46.31
CA GLU A 29 -36.06 -17.66 45.82
C GLU A 29 -36.26 -16.91 44.49
N THR A 30 -35.97 -15.61 44.48
CA THR A 30 -35.96 -14.84 43.23
C THR A 30 -34.70 -15.24 42.46
N PRO A 31 -34.78 -15.57 41.16
CA PRO A 31 -33.59 -15.93 40.39
C PRO A 31 -32.53 -14.83 40.45
N ALA A 32 -31.25 -15.23 40.50
CA ALA A 32 -30.15 -14.29 40.45
C ALA A 32 -30.25 -13.41 39.20
N GLU A 33 -30.04 -12.10 39.36
CA GLU A 33 -30.18 -11.15 38.25
C GLU A 33 -29.19 -11.48 37.12
N THR A 34 -29.73 -11.78 35.95
CA THR A 34 -28.97 -11.72 34.69
C THR A 34 -28.33 -10.33 34.58
N PRO A 35 -27.06 -10.21 34.16
CA PRO A 35 -26.46 -8.90 33.91
C PRO A 35 -27.36 -8.09 32.97
N GLN A 36 -27.91 -6.98 33.47
CA GLN A 36 -28.80 -6.14 32.67
C GLN A 36 -27.99 -5.56 31.51
N ALA A 37 -28.34 -5.94 30.29
CA ALA A 37 -27.74 -5.35 29.10
C ALA A 37 -28.03 -3.84 29.12
N GLN A 38 -27.00 -3.01 28.94
CA GLN A 38 -27.21 -1.57 28.79
C GLN A 38 -28.17 -1.33 27.61
N PRO A 39 -29.07 -0.34 27.72
CA PRO A 39 -29.99 -0.06 26.64
C PRO A 39 -29.20 0.45 25.41
N LEU A 40 -29.76 0.20 24.23
CA LEU A 40 -29.04 0.35 22.96
C LEU A 40 -28.74 1.82 22.63
N ASP A 41 -29.55 2.74 23.15
CA ASP A 41 -29.35 4.19 23.09
C ASP A 41 -28.15 4.66 23.92
N GLU A 42 -28.00 4.22 25.18
CA GLU A 42 -26.79 4.49 25.99
C GLU A 42 -25.53 3.96 25.29
N THR A 43 -25.62 2.77 24.70
CA THR A 43 -24.52 2.13 23.97
C THR A 43 -24.15 2.94 22.72
N GLN A 44 -25.14 3.32 21.92
CA GLN A 44 -24.95 4.21 20.76
C GLN A 44 -24.41 5.59 21.18
N GLN A 45 -24.80 6.11 22.34
CA GLN A 45 -24.35 7.41 22.84
C GLN A 45 -22.88 7.36 23.21
N ALA A 46 -22.42 6.25 23.81
CA ALA A 46 -21.01 6.00 24.05
C ALA A 46 -20.20 5.88 22.75
N ILE A 47 -20.77 5.30 21.68
CA ILE A 47 -20.13 5.21 20.35
C ILE A 47 -20.01 6.61 19.72
N PHE A 48 -21.09 7.38 19.67
CA PHE A 48 -21.07 8.75 19.12
C PHE A 48 -20.09 9.65 19.89
N ALA A 49 -20.09 9.57 21.22
CA ALA A 49 -19.15 10.31 22.06
C ALA A 49 -17.68 9.88 21.89
N ARG A 50 -17.39 8.67 21.37
CA ARG A 50 -16.04 8.27 20.92
C ARG A 50 -15.74 8.86 19.55
N TYR A 51 -16.67 8.79 18.59
CA TYR A 51 -16.50 9.34 17.26
C TYR A 51 -16.22 10.86 17.27
N GLN A 52 -16.98 11.63 18.05
CA GLN A 52 -16.75 13.07 18.21
C GLN A 52 -15.37 13.40 18.78
N ARG A 53 -14.83 12.57 19.69
CA ARG A 53 -13.45 12.72 20.20
C ARG A 53 -12.44 12.43 19.10
N PHE A 54 -12.65 11.37 18.33
CA PHE A 54 -11.80 10.99 17.20
C PHE A 54 -11.78 12.08 16.12
N SER A 55 -12.94 12.56 15.65
CA SER A 55 -13.07 13.68 14.69
C SER A 55 -12.35 14.95 15.18
N LYS A 56 -12.48 15.27 16.47
CA LYS A 56 -11.74 16.37 17.12
C LYS A 56 -10.23 16.11 17.17
N THR A 57 -9.79 14.89 17.47
CA THR A 57 -8.36 14.51 17.48
C THR A 57 -7.76 14.58 16.08
N LEU A 58 -8.44 14.11 15.04
CA LEU A 58 -8.01 14.28 13.63
C LEU A 58 -7.82 15.77 13.31
N THR A 59 -8.78 16.61 13.71
CA THR A 59 -8.72 18.08 13.48
C THR A 59 -7.56 18.73 14.24
N GLN A 60 -7.23 18.25 15.45
CA GLN A 60 -6.09 18.72 16.22
C GLN A 60 -4.76 18.25 15.62
N LEU A 61 -4.65 16.97 15.25
CA LEU A 61 -3.48 16.41 14.57
C LEU A 61 -3.21 17.13 13.25
N TYR A 62 -4.23 17.39 12.43
CA TYR A 62 -4.11 18.21 11.21
C TYR A 62 -3.47 19.58 11.51
N GLY A 63 -3.92 20.25 12.58
CA GLY A 63 -3.38 21.53 13.00
C GLY A 63 -1.90 21.50 13.40
N TYR A 64 -1.42 20.40 13.99
CA TYR A 64 0.01 20.22 14.32
C TYR A 64 0.83 19.78 13.11
N MET A 65 0.35 18.78 12.38
CA MET A 65 1.08 18.14 11.28
C MET A 65 1.25 19.08 10.09
N LYS A 66 0.37 20.07 9.91
CA LYS A 66 0.49 21.09 8.85
C LYS A 66 1.84 21.80 8.78
N GLU A 67 2.58 21.90 9.90
CA GLU A 67 3.91 22.51 9.95
C GLU A 67 5.06 21.49 10.01
N THR A 68 4.80 20.21 10.32
CA THR A 68 5.84 19.18 10.54
C THR A 68 5.83 18.04 9.52
N ASP A 69 4.67 17.76 8.92
CA ASP A 69 4.39 16.65 8.01
C ASP A 69 3.19 17.03 7.09
N PRO A 70 3.44 17.74 5.99
CA PRO A 70 2.38 18.26 5.12
C PRO A 70 1.57 17.16 4.42
N ALA A 71 2.16 15.99 4.17
CA ALA A 71 1.47 14.86 3.55
C ALA A 71 0.40 14.29 4.50
N ARG A 72 0.79 13.89 5.71
CA ARG A 72 -0.16 13.41 6.73
C ARG A 72 -1.17 14.47 7.14
N ALA A 73 -0.81 15.76 7.08
CA ALA A 73 -1.77 16.84 7.23
C ALA A 73 -2.84 16.83 6.12
N GLU A 74 -2.46 16.60 4.85
CA GLU A 74 -3.45 16.44 3.78
C GLU A 74 -4.29 15.17 3.93
N LEU A 75 -3.73 14.05 4.36
CA LEU A 75 -4.52 12.85 4.67
C LEU A 75 -5.59 13.15 5.72
N LEU A 76 -5.20 13.73 6.85
CA LEU A 76 -6.13 14.09 7.92
C LEU A 76 -7.20 15.05 7.41
N LEU A 77 -6.85 16.01 6.56
CA LEU A 77 -7.80 16.90 5.90
C LEU A 77 -8.76 16.14 4.94
N ARG A 78 -8.27 15.13 4.21
CA ARG A 78 -9.05 14.26 3.32
C ARG A 78 -10.04 13.40 4.12
N VAL A 79 -9.59 12.83 5.23
CA VAL A 79 -10.37 12.01 6.18
C VAL A 79 -11.45 12.84 6.86
N ILE A 80 -11.12 14.04 7.37
CA ILE A 80 -12.09 15.02 7.90
C ILE A 80 -13.07 15.43 6.79
N GLY A 81 -12.60 15.65 5.56
CA GLY A 81 -13.45 15.91 4.40
C GLY A 81 -14.46 14.77 4.16
N LYS A 82 -14.01 13.51 4.18
CA LYS A 82 -14.84 12.32 3.95
C LYS A 82 -15.87 12.10 5.08
N SER A 83 -15.47 12.31 6.33
CA SER A 83 -16.36 12.34 7.51
C SER A 83 -17.54 13.29 7.31
N ASN A 84 -17.24 14.52 6.85
CA ASN A 84 -18.23 15.55 6.60
C ASN A 84 -19.09 15.27 5.35
N GLU A 85 -18.50 14.71 4.29
CA GLU A 85 -19.21 14.33 3.05
C GLU A 85 -20.24 13.22 3.30
N SER A 86 -19.83 12.13 3.94
CA SER A 86 -20.72 11.02 4.35
C SER A 86 -21.65 11.41 5.52
N ARG A 87 -21.43 12.59 6.13
CA ARG A 87 -22.23 13.17 7.23
C ARG A 87 -22.29 12.28 8.47
N ILE A 88 -21.19 11.62 8.81
CA ILE A 88 -21.13 10.55 9.81
C ILE A 88 -21.65 11.01 11.19
N ASP A 89 -21.33 12.23 11.62
CA ASP A 89 -21.88 12.80 12.86
C ASP A 89 -23.43 12.91 12.83
N ASN A 90 -24.02 13.27 11.69
CA ASN A 90 -25.47 13.37 11.53
C ASN A 90 -26.14 11.98 11.43
N GLN A 91 -25.47 11.01 10.80
CA GLN A 91 -25.94 9.61 10.77
C GLN A 91 -26.01 9.05 12.20
N MET A 92 -24.97 9.29 13.01
CA MET A 92 -24.94 8.86 14.42
C MET A 92 -25.98 9.59 15.28
N GLU A 93 -26.23 10.89 15.06
CA GLU A 93 -27.28 11.63 15.75
C GLU A 93 -28.69 11.13 15.39
N VAL A 94 -28.96 10.86 14.11
CA VAL A 94 -30.25 10.29 13.67
C VAL A 94 -30.47 8.88 14.25
N LEU A 95 -29.43 8.05 14.29
CA LEU A 95 -29.52 6.73 14.93
C LEU A 95 -29.79 6.80 16.44
N LEU A 96 -29.23 7.80 17.14
CA LEU A 96 -29.56 8.05 18.54
C LEU A 96 -31.03 8.43 18.74
N GLN A 97 -31.55 9.33 17.90
CA GLN A 97 -32.95 9.74 17.96
C GLN A 97 -33.89 8.55 17.72
N LEU A 98 -33.61 7.71 16.72
CA LEU A 98 -34.42 6.54 16.39
C LEU A 98 -34.35 5.41 17.44
N LEU A 99 -33.20 5.23 18.11
CA LEU A 99 -33.06 4.26 19.20
C LEU A 99 -33.72 4.72 20.51
N GLY A 100 -33.89 6.04 20.70
CA GLY A 100 -34.54 6.66 21.85
C GLY A 100 -36.05 6.92 21.69
N GLU A 101 -36.70 6.44 20.62
CA GLU A 101 -38.16 6.51 20.49
C GLU A 101 -38.88 5.53 21.44
N ASP A 102 -40.09 5.86 21.91
CA ASP A 102 -40.91 4.97 22.76
C ASP A 102 -41.22 3.60 22.08
N THR A 103 -41.17 3.53 20.75
CA THR A 103 -41.40 2.32 19.95
C THR A 103 -40.47 2.26 18.73
N PRO A 104 -39.18 1.87 18.90
CA PRO A 104 -38.16 1.99 17.87
C PRO A 104 -38.38 0.99 16.71
N GLN A 105 -38.26 1.46 15.47
CA GLN A 105 -38.45 0.65 14.26
C GLN A 105 -37.14 -0.01 13.80
N PHE A 106 -36.75 -1.09 14.49
CA PHE A 106 -35.44 -1.75 14.32
C PHE A 106 -34.99 -2.02 12.88
N ALA A 107 -35.87 -2.38 11.94
CA ALA A 107 -35.47 -2.64 10.55
C ALA A 107 -34.79 -1.41 9.90
N GLY A 108 -35.46 -0.25 9.93
CA GLY A 108 -34.90 1.01 9.40
C GLY A 108 -33.79 1.63 10.26
N ILE A 109 -33.52 1.07 11.44
CA ILE A 109 -32.34 1.39 12.27
C ILE A 109 -31.14 0.54 11.82
N VAL A 110 -31.34 -0.76 11.58
CA VAL A 110 -30.31 -1.68 11.06
C VAL A 110 -29.83 -1.23 9.68
N ASP A 111 -30.73 -0.88 8.76
CA ASP A 111 -30.34 -0.36 7.43
C ASP A 111 -29.41 0.86 7.56
N ARG A 112 -29.76 1.81 8.44
CA ARG A 112 -28.96 3.01 8.71
C ARG A 112 -27.66 2.73 9.48
N GLN A 113 -27.61 1.67 10.28
CA GLN A 113 -26.38 1.20 10.91
C GLN A 113 -25.44 0.60 9.87
N ASN A 114 -25.96 -0.11 8.86
CA ASN A 114 -25.16 -0.61 7.74
C ASN A 114 -24.60 0.55 6.90
N ASP A 115 -25.42 1.54 6.52
CA ASP A 115 -24.98 2.77 5.82
C ASP A 115 -23.85 3.48 6.58
N LEU A 116 -23.95 3.54 7.91
CA LEU A 116 -22.96 4.15 8.79
C LEU A 116 -21.68 3.30 8.89
N ILE A 117 -21.79 1.98 9.00
CA ILE A 117 -20.64 1.06 9.04
C ILE A 117 -19.85 1.14 7.74
N GLU A 118 -20.52 1.14 6.57
CA GLU A 118 -19.88 1.34 5.28
C GLU A 118 -19.19 2.72 5.20
N SER A 119 -19.86 3.78 5.69
CA SER A 119 -19.30 5.14 5.76
C SER A 119 -18.07 5.24 6.67
N LEU A 120 -18.00 4.42 7.73
CA LEU A 120 -16.85 4.35 8.64
C LEU A 120 -15.71 3.48 8.09
N ALA A 121 -16.01 2.39 7.40
CA ALA A 121 -15.01 1.55 6.72
C ALA A 121 -14.26 2.37 5.65
N ASN A 122 -15.00 3.02 4.74
CA ASN A 122 -14.44 3.95 3.74
C ASN A 122 -13.56 5.07 4.34
N LEU A 123 -13.77 5.42 5.61
CA LEU A 123 -12.97 6.43 6.32
C LEU A 123 -11.71 5.83 6.98
N LEU A 124 -11.78 4.57 7.40
CA LEU A 124 -10.64 3.79 7.88
C LEU A 124 -9.68 3.46 6.72
N ASP A 125 -10.21 3.01 5.58
CA ASP A 125 -9.44 2.71 4.36
C ASP A 125 -8.60 3.93 3.94
N VAL A 126 -9.20 5.13 3.93
CA VAL A 126 -8.49 6.37 3.61
C VAL A 126 -7.42 6.70 4.66
N LEU A 127 -7.64 6.40 5.96
CA LEU A 127 -6.62 6.57 7.00
C LEU A 127 -5.44 5.58 6.87
N GLN A 128 -5.68 4.40 6.32
CA GLN A 128 -4.65 3.38 6.12
C GLN A 128 -3.85 3.64 4.84
N SER A 129 -4.49 4.05 3.74
CA SER A 129 -3.90 4.15 2.39
C SER A 129 -2.58 4.93 2.24
N GLU A 130 -2.32 5.97 3.04
CA GLU A 130 -1.05 6.73 2.99
C GLU A 130 0.05 6.09 3.85
N ASN A 131 -0.33 5.44 4.95
CA ASN A 131 0.56 4.62 5.76
C ASN A 131 0.96 3.35 4.98
N GLU A 132 0.05 2.83 4.17
CA GLU A 132 0.20 1.70 3.25
C GLU A 132 1.15 2.03 2.09
N LEU A 133 0.92 3.13 1.34
CA LEU A 133 1.86 3.60 0.30
C LEU A 133 3.27 3.81 0.84
N ALA A 134 3.42 4.42 2.02
CA ALA A 134 4.75 4.65 2.62
C ALA A 134 5.47 3.33 2.95
N ARG A 135 4.78 2.36 3.57
CA ARG A 135 5.34 1.02 3.87
C ARG A 135 5.70 0.26 2.62
N LEU A 136 4.84 0.35 1.61
CA LEU A 136 4.97 -0.40 0.38
C LEU A 136 6.16 0.13 -0.44
N GLY A 137 6.36 1.45 -0.50
CA GLY A 137 7.58 2.06 -1.03
C GLY A 137 8.85 1.71 -0.23
N GLU A 138 8.76 1.65 1.11
CA GLU A 138 9.86 1.19 1.98
C GLU A 138 10.23 -0.28 1.73
N GLU A 139 9.25 -1.18 1.54
CA GLU A 139 9.50 -2.58 1.21
C GLU A 139 9.97 -2.76 -0.25
N ILE A 140 9.46 -1.99 -1.22
CA ILE A 140 9.97 -1.96 -2.61
C ILE A 140 11.47 -1.62 -2.60
N ALA A 141 11.85 -0.49 -1.97
CA ALA A 141 13.25 -0.06 -1.90
C ALA A 141 14.13 -1.09 -1.17
N ARG A 142 13.58 -1.80 -0.17
CA ARG A 142 14.24 -2.92 0.50
C ARG A 142 14.45 -4.10 -0.45
N LEU A 143 13.43 -4.55 -1.17
CA LEU A 143 13.53 -5.69 -2.08
C LEU A 143 14.46 -5.39 -3.25
N GLU A 144 14.47 -4.16 -3.77
CA GLU A 144 15.43 -3.68 -4.78
C GLU A 144 16.88 -3.83 -4.28
N GLU A 145 17.17 -3.38 -3.06
CA GLU A 145 18.50 -3.53 -2.46
C GLU A 145 18.90 -5.01 -2.32
N LEU A 146 17.96 -5.90 -1.97
CA LEU A 146 18.22 -7.34 -1.89
C LEU A 146 18.46 -7.96 -3.28
N VAL A 147 17.72 -7.53 -4.31
CA VAL A 147 17.92 -7.97 -5.70
C VAL A 147 19.26 -7.48 -6.26
N GLU A 148 19.70 -6.26 -5.93
CA GLU A 148 21.04 -5.76 -6.29
C GLU A 148 22.14 -6.62 -5.62
N ASN A 149 22.04 -6.83 -4.31
CA ASN A 149 23.02 -7.64 -3.55
C ASN A 149 23.09 -9.09 -4.07
N LEU A 150 21.96 -9.73 -4.36
CA LEU A 150 21.96 -11.07 -4.99
C LEU A 150 22.52 -11.05 -6.41
N THR A 151 22.25 -10.01 -7.20
CA THR A 151 22.81 -9.87 -8.56
C THR A 151 24.33 -9.80 -8.51
N GLN A 152 24.90 -9.06 -7.55
CA GLN A 152 26.34 -9.00 -7.31
C GLN A 152 26.89 -10.37 -6.85
N LEU A 153 26.25 -11.05 -5.88
CA LEU A 153 26.68 -12.38 -5.42
C LEU A 153 26.65 -13.43 -6.55
N VAL A 154 25.64 -13.40 -7.42
CA VAL A 154 25.57 -14.26 -8.62
C VAL A 154 26.73 -13.97 -9.57
N ALA A 155 27.09 -12.70 -9.78
CA ALA A 155 28.21 -12.31 -10.63
C ALA A 155 29.57 -12.76 -10.05
N ASP A 156 29.80 -12.55 -8.75
CA ASP A 156 31.03 -12.95 -8.08
C ASP A 156 31.17 -14.47 -7.99
N GLN A 157 30.11 -15.21 -7.65
CA GLN A 157 30.12 -16.67 -7.63
C GLN A 157 30.42 -17.24 -9.04
N LYS A 158 29.85 -16.66 -10.10
CA LYS A 158 30.20 -17.00 -11.49
C LYS A 158 31.67 -16.69 -11.82
N GLN A 159 32.25 -15.64 -11.24
CA GLN A 159 33.68 -15.34 -11.37
C GLN A 159 34.57 -16.39 -10.69
N VAL A 160 34.24 -16.84 -9.46
CA VAL A 160 35.00 -17.90 -8.77
C VAL A 160 34.91 -19.22 -9.54
N ARG A 161 33.69 -19.62 -9.94
CA ARG A 161 33.40 -20.80 -10.77
C ARG A 161 34.18 -20.81 -12.08
N SER A 162 34.21 -19.67 -12.79
CA SER A 162 35.04 -19.50 -13.98
C SER A 162 36.55 -19.56 -13.68
N GLY A 163 36.97 -19.22 -12.45
CA GLY A 163 38.33 -19.42 -11.96
C GLY A 163 38.68 -20.90 -11.77
N THR A 164 37.74 -21.69 -11.24
CA THR A 164 37.86 -23.15 -11.06
C THR A 164 38.08 -23.85 -12.40
N GLU A 165 37.22 -23.59 -13.40
CA GLU A 165 37.35 -24.12 -14.77
C GLU A 165 38.69 -23.74 -15.43
N ARG A 166 39.11 -22.48 -15.29
CA ARG A 166 40.40 -21.99 -15.81
C ARG A 166 41.60 -22.51 -15.01
N GLY A 167 41.38 -23.28 -13.94
CA GLY A 167 42.41 -23.94 -13.18
C GLY A 167 43.28 -23.01 -12.33
N LYS A 168 42.73 -21.88 -11.84
CA LYS A 168 43.42 -20.97 -10.89
C LYS A 168 44.05 -21.73 -9.71
N PRO A 169 45.15 -21.22 -9.11
CA PRO A 169 45.75 -21.83 -7.91
C PRO A 169 44.70 -22.00 -6.80
N THR A 170 44.64 -23.19 -6.20
CA THR A 170 43.51 -23.55 -5.34
C THR A 170 43.43 -22.71 -4.06
N GLU A 171 44.58 -22.24 -3.54
CA GLU A 171 44.65 -21.28 -2.42
C GLU A 171 43.97 -19.92 -2.76
N SER A 172 44.07 -19.48 -4.02
CA SER A 172 43.38 -18.28 -4.52
C SER A 172 41.88 -18.51 -4.67
N LEU A 173 41.48 -19.71 -5.11
CA LEU A 173 40.07 -20.08 -5.23
C LEU A 173 39.40 -20.28 -3.87
N GLU A 174 40.11 -20.85 -2.89
CA GLU A 174 39.63 -21.01 -1.52
C GLU A 174 39.35 -19.64 -0.89
N GLN A 175 40.26 -18.67 -1.07
CA GLN A 175 40.05 -17.31 -0.60
C GLN A 175 38.90 -16.62 -1.36
N GLU A 176 38.91 -16.63 -2.70
CA GLU A 176 37.86 -16.04 -3.52
C GLU A 176 36.47 -16.61 -3.17
N GLN A 177 36.37 -17.93 -2.99
CA GLN A 177 35.12 -18.58 -2.56
C GLN A 177 34.73 -18.15 -1.14
N SER A 178 35.67 -18.10 -0.21
CA SER A 178 35.40 -17.72 1.18
C SER A 178 35.01 -16.25 1.35
N ASP A 179 35.49 -15.35 0.49
CA ASP A 179 35.07 -13.95 0.45
C ASP A 179 33.60 -13.86 0.01
N VAL A 180 33.20 -14.57 -1.07
CA VAL A 180 31.81 -14.61 -1.56
C VAL A 180 30.86 -15.28 -0.55
N THR A 181 31.24 -16.41 0.05
CA THR A 181 30.42 -17.11 1.05
C THR A 181 30.11 -16.20 2.23
N ARG A 182 31.12 -15.50 2.77
CA ARG A 182 30.95 -14.55 3.89
C ARG A 182 30.03 -13.40 3.51
N ASP A 183 30.08 -12.95 2.26
CA ASP A 183 29.28 -11.80 1.84
C ASP A 183 27.81 -12.21 1.53
N ALA A 184 27.56 -13.48 1.18
CA ALA A 184 26.24 -14.10 1.24
C ALA A 184 25.73 -14.32 2.69
N GLU A 185 26.59 -14.77 3.61
CA GLU A 185 26.27 -14.91 5.04
C GLU A 185 25.83 -13.58 5.67
N LYS A 186 26.51 -12.47 5.35
CA LYS A 186 26.10 -11.11 5.74
C LYS A 186 24.72 -10.73 5.21
N LEU A 187 24.40 -11.11 3.97
CA LEU A 187 23.10 -10.81 3.36
C LEU A 187 21.99 -11.58 4.07
N ALA A 188 22.22 -12.85 4.39
CA ALA A 188 21.29 -13.67 5.17
C ALA A 188 21.08 -13.10 6.59
N GLU A 189 22.16 -12.70 7.28
CA GLU A 189 22.07 -12.05 8.60
C GLU A 189 21.28 -10.73 8.52
N LYS A 190 21.54 -9.89 7.51
CA LYS A 190 20.81 -8.64 7.29
C LYS A 190 19.32 -8.88 7.04
N ILE A 191 18.97 -9.87 6.22
CA ILE A 191 17.58 -10.29 5.97
C ILE A 191 16.93 -10.71 7.29
N GLU A 192 17.59 -11.57 8.08
CA GLU A 192 17.05 -12.06 9.35
C GLU A 192 16.88 -10.93 10.39
N GLN A 193 17.79 -9.95 10.43
CA GLN A 193 17.65 -8.75 11.27
C GLN A 193 16.46 -7.87 10.84
N GLN A 194 16.28 -7.65 9.53
CA GLN A 194 15.14 -6.89 9.00
C GLN A 194 13.80 -7.60 9.24
N ASP A 195 13.73 -8.91 9.09
CA ASP A 195 12.52 -9.71 9.33
C ASP A 195 12.12 -9.65 10.81
N LYS A 196 13.09 -9.77 11.72
CA LYS A 196 12.87 -9.56 13.17
C LYS A 196 12.41 -8.15 13.51
N GLN A 197 12.85 -7.12 12.77
CA GLN A 197 12.40 -5.74 12.98
C GLN A 197 10.95 -5.55 12.52
N ARG A 198 10.60 -5.95 11.28
CA ARG A 198 9.21 -5.83 10.77
C ARG A 198 8.22 -6.59 11.67
N GLN A 199 8.60 -7.76 12.18
CA GLN A 199 7.79 -8.51 13.15
C GLN A 199 7.56 -7.75 14.47
N GLN A 200 8.60 -7.11 15.04
CA GLN A 200 8.46 -6.29 16.25
C GLN A 200 7.64 -5.01 16.04
N GLU A 201 7.67 -4.43 14.84
CA GLU A 201 6.88 -3.25 14.48
C GLU A 201 5.39 -3.63 14.30
N ALA A 202 5.10 -4.73 13.60
CA ALA A 202 3.75 -5.28 13.46
C ALA A 202 3.12 -5.69 14.81
N GLU A 203 3.90 -6.28 15.73
CA GLU A 203 3.44 -6.59 17.10
C GLU A 203 3.12 -5.31 17.91
N GLN A 204 3.91 -4.24 17.74
CA GLN A 204 3.67 -2.95 18.42
C GLN A 204 2.41 -2.24 17.92
N GLU A 205 2.13 -2.28 16.62
CA GLU A 205 0.92 -1.67 16.05
C GLU A 205 -0.36 -2.48 16.32
N SER A 206 -0.24 -3.81 16.39
CA SER A 206 -1.38 -4.71 16.66
C SER A 206 -1.86 -4.65 18.12
N GLY A 207 -1.09 -4.04 19.03
CA GLY A 207 -1.48 -3.77 20.41
C GLY A 207 -1.52 -4.98 21.37
N GLU A 208 -1.25 -6.20 20.88
CA GLU A 208 -1.17 -7.42 21.70
C GLU A 208 0.13 -7.49 22.52
N GLN A 209 0.22 -6.68 23.59
CA GLN A 209 1.26 -6.83 24.61
C GLN A 209 1.11 -8.16 25.37
N LYS A 210 1.69 -9.25 24.84
CA LYS A 210 1.98 -10.44 25.64
C LYS A 210 3.08 -10.10 26.67
N PRO A 211 2.89 -10.43 27.96
CA PRO A 211 3.92 -10.24 28.96
C PRO A 211 5.08 -11.20 28.68
N SER A 212 6.28 -10.67 28.46
CA SER A 212 7.49 -11.47 28.29
C SER A 212 8.03 -11.92 29.66
N ASP A 213 8.16 -13.23 29.84
CA ASP A 213 8.70 -13.86 31.07
C ASP A 213 10.22 -13.61 31.20
N GLN A 214 10.58 -12.40 31.64
CA GLN A 214 11.97 -12.07 31.96
C GLN A 214 12.43 -12.81 33.22
N LYS A 215 13.09 -13.96 33.03
CA LYS A 215 13.97 -14.55 34.05
C LYS A 215 15.13 -13.58 34.33
N PRO A 216 15.30 -13.09 35.57
CA PRO A 216 16.46 -12.27 35.92
C PRO A 216 17.73 -13.14 35.88
N SER A 217 18.73 -12.74 35.11
CA SER A 217 20.08 -13.29 35.23
C SER A 217 20.86 -12.49 36.26
N GLU A 218 21.33 -13.14 37.32
CA GLU A 218 22.12 -12.48 38.36
C GLU A 218 23.48 -12.03 37.80
N GLN A 219 23.79 -10.74 37.96
CA GLN A 219 25.12 -10.21 37.66
C GLN A 219 26.08 -10.50 38.81
N GLN A 220 27.23 -11.11 38.50
CA GLN A 220 28.36 -11.18 39.42
C GLN A 220 29.57 -10.46 38.78
N PRO A 221 30.08 -9.36 39.38
CA PRO A 221 31.09 -8.52 38.73
C PRO A 221 32.49 -9.14 38.79
N GLN A 222 33.28 -8.88 37.75
CA GLN A 222 34.73 -9.17 37.70
C GLN A 222 35.54 -7.98 38.23
N ASP A 223 36.75 -8.25 38.74
CA ASP A 223 37.88 -7.31 38.75
C ASP A 223 39.20 -8.11 38.60
N PRO A 224 40.25 -7.63 37.90
CA PRO A 224 41.29 -8.51 37.34
C PRO A 224 42.66 -8.47 38.04
N SER A 225 43.45 -9.55 37.92
CA SER A 225 44.93 -9.55 38.07
C SER A 225 45.59 -10.82 37.49
N GLN A 226 46.86 -10.71 37.08
CA GLN A 226 47.75 -11.73 36.47
C GLN A 226 49.18 -11.59 37.07
N PRO A 227 50.17 -12.47 36.79
CA PRO A 227 50.23 -13.94 36.57
C PRO A 227 51.26 -14.54 37.59
N PRO A 228 52.24 -15.44 37.31
CA PRO A 228 52.40 -16.59 36.38
C PRO A 228 52.82 -17.91 37.10
N ASN A 229 53.31 -18.91 36.33
CA ASN A 229 54.17 -20.07 36.74
C ASN A 229 53.52 -21.16 37.63
N GLU A 230 53.84 -22.47 37.52
CA GLU A 230 54.61 -23.26 36.52
C GLU A 230 54.33 -24.78 36.68
N SER A 231 54.81 -25.60 35.73
CA SER A 231 55.07 -27.07 35.83
C SER A 231 53.95 -28.12 35.69
N GLN A 232 54.26 -29.12 34.86
CA GLN A 232 53.69 -30.48 34.68
C GLN A 232 54.44 -31.53 35.58
N PRO A 233 54.29 -32.88 35.50
CA PRO A 233 53.34 -33.78 34.77
C PRO A 233 52.72 -34.90 35.68
N GLN A 234 52.28 -36.03 35.06
CA GLN A 234 52.16 -37.42 35.60
C GLN A 234 50.87 -37.84 36.35
N ASP A 235 50.42 -39.11 36.30
CA ASP A 235 50.46 -40.12 35.21
C ASP A 235 49.53 -41.32 35.54
N GLY A 236 48.91 -41.94 34.53
CA GLY A 236 48.31 -43.30 34.59
C GLY A 236 47.10 -43.55 35.53
N GLN A 237 46.44 -44.72 35.50
CA GLN A 237 46.40 -45.79 34.49
C GLN A 237 45.24 -46.78 34.74
N SER A 238 44.33 -47.01 33.78
CA SER A 238 43.68 -48.32 33.54
C SER A 238 42.72 -48.32 32.32
N SER A 239 42.70 -49.46 31.61
CA SER A 239 41.87 -49.84 30.45
C SER A 239 41.85 -51.40 30.42
N PRO A 240 41.35 -52.17 29.41
CA PRO A 240 40.68 -51.78 28.16
C PRO A 240 39.48 -52.66 27.67
N MET A 241 38.72 -52.16 26.67
CA MET A 241 38.16 -52.91 25.50
C MET A 241 37.15 -54.09 25.71
N PRO A 242 36.57 -54.69 24.64
CA PRO A 242 35.87 -54.07 23.48
C PRO A 242 34.55 -54.81 23.12
N LYS A 243 33.83 -54.38 22.05
CA LYS A 243 33.21 -55.29 21.05
C LYS A 243 32.58 -54.62 19.82
N ASP A 244 32.77 -55.26 18.67
CA ASP A 244 32.19 -55.07 17.32
C ASP A 244 32.69 -56.27 16.45
N PRO A 245 32.32 -56.51 15.17
CA PRO A 245 31.07 -56.33 14.39
C PRO A 245 30.48 -57.68 13.87
N SER A 246 29.37 -57.65 13.12
CA SER A 246 28.95 -58.56 12.01
C SER A 246 27.53 -58.14 11.53
N ASP A 247 27.17 -57.75 10.30
CA ASP A 247 27.62 -58.01 8.91
C ASP A 247 27.01 -59.26 8.23
N GLN A 248 26.05 -59.05 7.31
CA GLN A 248 25.98 -59.63 5.94
C GLN A 248 24.64 -59.40 5.17
N LYS A 249 24.77 -59.14 3.87
CA LYS A 249 23.76 -59.19 2.77
C LYS A 249 23.91 -60.55 2.02
N PRO A 250 23.10 -60.95 0.99
CA PRO A 250 22.39 -60.15 -0.03
C PRO A 250 20.88 -60.60 -0.17
N ASN A 251 20.12 -60.67 -1.29
CA ASN A 251 20.40 -60.64 -2.74
C ASN A 251 19.21 -60.19 -3.63
N GLU A 252 19.36 -60.39 -4.95
CA GLU A 252 18.58 -59.91 -6.11
C GLU A 252 17.21 -60.60 -6.35
N GLN A 253 16.23 -59.88 -6.92
CA GLN A 253 15.78 -60.05 -8.34
C GLN A 253 14.66 -59.08 -8.81
N LYS A 254 14.62 -58.88 -10.14
CA LYS A 254 13.62 -58.21 -11.04
C LYS A 254 13.66 -59.01 -12.38
N PRO A 255 12.82 -58.81 -13.44
CA PRO A 255 11.95 -57.67 -13.79
C PRO A 255 10.56 -58.03 -14.41
N SER A 256 9.95 -57.05 -15.11
CA SER A 256 9.03 -57.16 -16.28
C SER A 256 7.50 -57.32 -16.11
N GLU A 257 6.80 -56.29 -16.63
CA GLU A 257 5.67 -56.32 -17.61
C GLU A 257 4.29 -56.89 -17.18
N GLN A 258 3.12 -56.35 -17.59
CA GLN A 258 2.72 -55.72 -18.87
C GLN A 258 1.53 -54.71 -18.69
N LYS A 259 1.20 -53.91 -19.74
CA LYS A 259 -0.04 -53.09 -19.89
C LYS A 259 -0.89 -53.67 -21.05
N PRO A 260 -2.24 -53.50 -21.10
CA PRO A 260 -2.82 -52.40 -21.91
C PRO A 260 -4.22 -51.87 -21.46
N ASN A 261 -4.75 -50.92 -22.25
CA ASN A 261 -6.00 -50.13 -22.08
C ASN A 261 -7.33 -50.91 -21.90
N GLY A 262 -8.32 -50.19 -21.36
CA GLY A 262 -9.76 -50.39 -21.57
C GLY A 262 -10.54 -49.13 -21.14
N GLU A 263 -11.46 -48.62 -21.96
CA GLU A 263 -12.18 -47.35 -21.74
C GLU A 263 -13.65 -47.55 -21.34
N GLN A 264 -14.24 -46.47 -20.78
CA GLN A 264 -15.68 -46.14 -20.80
C GLN A 264 -16.62 -46.88 -19.80
N PRO A 265 -17.85 -46.36 -19.51
CA PRO A 265 -18.09 -45.78 -18.18
C PRO A 265 -19.39 -46.27 -17.48
N PRO A 266 -19.64 -45.80 -16.24
CA PRO A 266 -21.02 -45.61 -15.80
C PRO A 266 -21.29 -44.32 -14.98
N MET A 267 -22.33 -43.59 -15.39
CA MET A 267 -23.40 -43.13 -14.48
C MET A 267 -24.59 -44.10 -14.69
N PRO A 268 -25.54 -44.29 -13.75
CA PRO A 268 -26.03 -43.27 -12.82
C PRO A 268 -26.36 -43.73 -11.37
N GLN A 269 -26.87 -42.77 -10.58
CA GLN A 269 -28.17 -42.79 -9.85
C GLN A 269 -28.09 -42.42 -8.34
N ASP A 270 -29.09 -41.64 -7.90
CA ASP A 270 -29.51 -41.30 -6.52
C ASP A 270 -28.48 -40.56 -5.62
N SER A 271 -28.83 -39.52 -4.85
CA SER A 271 -30.12 -39.22 -4.22
C SER A 271 -30.42 -37.72 -4.03
N GLN A 272 -31.71 -37.38 -4.14
CA GLN A 272 -32.47 -36.35 -3.40
C GLN A 272 -31.71 -35.15 -2.79
N GLU A 273 -31.88 -33.98 -3.41
CA GLU A 273 -31.59 -32.69 -2.80
C GLU A 273 -32.50 -32.43 -1.57
N LYS A 274 -31.88 -32.00 -0.46
CA LYS A 274 -32.53 -31.14 0.54
C LYS A 274 -31.85 -29.77 0.46
N PRO A 275 -32.60 -28.65 0.47
CA PRO A 275 -31.98 -27.36 0.71
C PRO A 275 -31.53 -27.29 2.16
N SER A 276 -30.21 -27.26 2.38
CA SER A 276 -29.61 -26.84 3.65
C SER A 276 -29.33 -25.35 3.59
N GLU A 277 -29.79 -24.62 4.60
CA GLU A 277 -29.43 -23.22 4.79
C GLU A 277 -27.94 -23.13 5.14
N GLN A 278 -27.16 -22.38 4.37
CA GLN A 278 -25.77 -22.05 4.68
C GLN A 278 -25.54 -20.55 4.53
N ASN A 279 -26.11 -19.79 5.47
CA ASN A 279 -25.66 -18.44 5.77
C ASN A 279 -24.55 -18.53 6.82
N GLY A 280 -23.43 -17.83 6.59
CA GLY A 280 -22.35 -17.69 7.56
C GLY A 280 -21.17 -18.64 7.35
N ASP A 281 -20.36 -18.37 6.31
CA ASP A 281 -18.92 -18.66 6.34
C ASP A 281 -18.20 -17.84 5.24
N SER A 282 -18.10 -16.52 5.47
CA SER A 282 -17.51 -15.57 4.50
C SER A 282 -16.91 -14.32 5.15
N GLN A 283 -16.49 -14.41 6.43
CA GLN A 283 -15.87 -13.28 7.15
C GLN A 283 -14.53 -13.62 7.86
N GLU A 284 -14.11 -14.88 7.93
CA GLU A 284 -12.81 -15.23 8.54
C GLU A 284 -11.60 -15.06 7.60
N GLN A 285 -11.80 -14.81 6.30
CA GLN A 285 -10.72 -14.66 5.32
C GLN A 285 -10.08 -13.26 5.22
N GLN A 286 -10.49 -12.28 6.05
CA GLN A 286 -9.98 -10.90 6.01
C GLN A 286 -9.21 -10.44 7.28
N GLN A 287 -8.81 -11.35 8.17
CA GLN A 287 -8.10 -10.99 9.42
C GLN A 287 -6.79 -11.77 9.69
N GLN A 288 -6.20 -12.41 8.67
CA GLN A 288 -4.99 -13.23 8.86
C GLN A 288 -3.74 -12.71 8.12
N GLN A 289 -3.81 -11.53 7.50
CA GLN A 289 -2.75 -10.95 6.66
C GLN A 289 -1.76 -10.05 7.42
N ASN A 290 -2.01 -9.75 8.71
CA ASN A 290 -1.16 -8.87 9.54
C ASN A 290 0.01 -9.59 10.25
N LYS A 291 0.60 -10.61 9.61
CA LYS A 291 1.90 -11.16 10.01
C LYS A 291 2.91 -10.88 8.91
N PRO A 292 4.05 -10.22 9.20
CA PRO A 292 5.14 -10.14 8.25
C PRO A 292 5.65 -11.55 7.92
N GLU A 293 5.43 -11.97 6.67
CA GLU A 293 6.03 -13.19 6.15
C GLU A 293 7.56 -13.04 6.10
N GLU A 294 8.27 -14.17 6.17
CA GLU A 294 9.73 -14.16 6.01
C GLU A 294 10.12 -13.74 4.59
N THR A 295 11.29 -13.14 4.44
CA THR A 295 11.74 -12.63 3.14
C THR A 295 11.77 -13.73 2.07
N PRO A 296 11.10 -13.54 0.92
CA PRO A 296 11.13 -14.51 -0.18
C PRO A 296 12.56 -14.81 -0.64
N GLY A 297 12.85 -16.07 -0.97
CA GLY A 297 14.20 -16.46 -1.40
C GLY A 297 15.24 -16.62 -0.29
N LYS A 298 14.87 -16.38 0.98
CA LYS A 298 15.75 -16.62 2.15
C LYS A 298 16.22 -18.08 2.23
N GLU A 299 15.31 -19.05 2.07
CA GLU A 299 15.65 -20.49 2.07
C GLU A 299 16.66 -20.84 0.97
N GLU A 300 16.50 -20.28 -0.22
CA GLU A 300 17.44 -20.46 -1.33
C GLU A 300 18.80 -19.81 -1.07
N LEU A 301 18.86 -18.64 -0.42
CA LEU A 301 20.11 -18.01 -0.02
C LEU A 301 20.85 -18.86 1.04
N GLU A 302 20.15 -19.38 2.04
CA GLU A 302 20.72 -20.30 3.04
C GLU A 302 21.23 -21.60 2.38
N SER A 303 20.46 -22.16 1.45
CA SER A 303 20.86 -23.32 0.63
C SER A 303 22.10 -23.02 -0.24
N ALA A 304 22.18 -21.82 -0.82
CA ALA A 304 23.35 -21.37 -1.57
C ALA A 304 24.60 -21.25 -0.69
N ILE A 305 24.46 -20.72 0.53
CA ILE A 305 25.56 -20.63 1.51
C ILE A 305 26.07 -22.03 1.87
N GLU A 306 25.19 -22.99 2.16
CA GLU A 306 25.58 -24.40 2.37
C GLU A 306 26.40 -24.97 1.20
N LYS A 307 26.06 -24.60 -0.03
CA LYS A 307 26.75 -25.03 -1.25
C LYS A 307 28.11 -24.36 -1.43
N MET A 308 28.19 -23.07 -1.17
CA MET A 308 29.47 -22.34 -1.20
C MET A 308 30.43 -22.83 -0.09
N GLN A 309 29.92 -23.18 1.10
CA GLN A 309 30.73 -23.77 2.17
C GLN A 309 31.33 -25.13 1.78
N LYS A 310 30.55 -26.02 1.13
CA LYS A 310 31.04 -27.32 0.63
C LYS A 310 32.11 -27.16 -0.46
N ALA A 311 31.91 -26.21 -1.39
CA ALA A 311 32.92 -25.87 -2.39
C ALA A 311 34.25 -25.41 -1.77
N ILE A 312 34.25 -24.71 -0.61
CA ILE A 312 35.48 -24.37 0.11
C ILE A 312 36.21 -25.64 0.61
N GLU A 313 35.47 -26.61 1.17
CA GLU A 313 36.06 -27.88 1.64
C GLU A 313 36.66 -28.69 0.49
N GLU A 314 35.96 -28.76 -0.64
CA GLU A 314 36.42 -29.48 -1.83
C GLU A 314 37.62 -28.78 -2.51
N LEU A 315 37.68 -27.45 -2.50
CA LEU A 315 38.86 -26.68 -2.90
C LEU A 315 40.08 -26.95 -1.97
N LYS A 316 39.88 -27.03 -0.65
CA LYS A 316 40.94 -27.43 0.31
C LYS A 316 41.47 -28.84 0.02
N GLU A 317 40.57 -29.78 -0.28
CA GLU A 317 40.93 -31.14 -0.71
C GLU A 317 41.45 -31.23 -2.15
N LYS A 318 41.44 -30.11 -2.90
CA LYS A 318 41.88 -29.97 -4.30
C LYS A 318 41.01 -30.72 -5.32
N LYS A 319 39.78 -31.06 -4.93
CA LYS A 319 38.71 -31.62 -5.76
C LYS A 319 38.03 -30.52 -6.59
N ARG A 320 38.68 -30.12 -7.68
CA ARG A 320 38.17 -29.03 -8.53
C ARG A 320 36.84 -29.38 -9.23
N ASP A 321 36.66 -30.64 -9.60
CA ASP A 321 35.48 -31.08 -10.34
C ASP A 321 34.25 -31.13 -9.42
N ASP A 322 34.39 -31.72 -8.22
CA ASP A 322 33.35 -31.72 -7.18
C ASP A 322 32.98 -30.27 -6.76
N ALA A 323 34.00 -29.44 -6.48
CA ALA A 323 33.81 -28.03 -6.12
C ALA A 323 33.09 -27.22 -7.22
N ALA A 324 33.30 -27.56 -8.50
CA ALA A 324 32.59 -26.92 -9.61
C ALA A 324 31.11 -27.32 -9.63
N GLU A 325 30.74 -28.55 -9.24
CA GLU A 325 29.33 -28.94 -9.13
C GLU A 325 28.61 -28.19 -8.00
N ASP A 326 29.19 -28.08 -6.80
CA ASP A 326 28.58 -27.32 -5.70
C ASP A 326 28.66 -25.79 -5.93
N GLN A 327 29.64 -25.29 -6.70
CA GLN A 327 29.62 -23.91 -7.24
C GLN A 327 28.46 -23.66 -8.21
N ASP A 328 28.21 -24.56 -9.16
CA ASP A 328 27.08 -24.43 -10.10
C ASP A 328 25.73 -24.57 -9.40
N ARG A 329 25.63 -25.41 -8.36
CA ARG A 329 24.44 -25.49 -7.49
C ARG A 329 24.23 -24.19 -6.71
N ALA A 330 25.28 -23.61 -6.12
CA ALA A 330 25.18 -22.32 -5.43
C ALA A 330 24.66 -21.20 -6.34
N ILE A 331 25.13 -21.14 -7.59
CA ILE A 331 24.63 -20.19 -8.60
C ILE A 331 23.14 -20.42 -8.85
N ALA A 332 22.72 -21.68 -9.05
CA ALA A 332 21.32 -22.01 -9.31
C ALA A 332 20.38 -21.69 -8.13
N GLU A 333 20.83 -21.83 -6.88
CA GLU A 333 20.04 -21.40 -5.72
C GLU A 333 19.98 -19.86 -5.59
N LEU A 334 21.11 -19.14 -5.76
CA LEU A 334 21.11 -17.67 -5.77
C LEU A 334 20.21 -17.08 -6.87
N GLU A 335 20.17 -17.70 -8.06
CA GLU A 335 19.28 -17.27 -9.15
C GLU A 335 17.80 -17.50 -8.83
N LYS A 336 17.44 -18.57 -8.09
CA LYS A 336 16.08 -18.76 -7.58
C LYS A 336 15.72 -17.76 -6.48
N ALA A 337 16.64 -17.49 -5.54
CA ALA A 337 16.46 -16.50 -4.49
C ALA A 337 16.13 -15.13 -5.11
N LYS A 338 16.94 -14.74 -6.11
CA LYS A 338 16.75 -13.52 -6.89
C LYS A 338 15.38 -13.51 -7.59
N ALA A 339 15.05 -14.57 -8.34
CA ALA A 339 13.78 -14.63 -9.08
C ALA A 339 12.53 -14.58 -8.18
N ARG A 340 12.59 -15.12 -6.94
CA ARG A 340 11.51 -14.98 -5.94
C ARG A 340 11.32 -13.53 -5.49
N LEU A 341 12.42 -12.80 -5.28
CA LEU A 341 12.37 -11.38 -4.90
C LEU A 341 11.91 -10.50 -6.06
N GLU A 342 12.36 -10.75 -7.29
CA GLU A 342 11.91 -10.01 -8.49
C GLU A 342 10.41 -10.20 -8.78
N GLU A 343 9.87 -11.41 -8.58
CA GLU A 343 8.43 -11.69 -8.71
C GLU A 343 7.59 -10.89 -7.70
N ILE A 344 8.02 -10.82 -6.43
CA ILE A 344 7.26 -10.11 -5.39
C ILE A 344 7.50 -8.59 -5.42
N LEU A 345 8.70 -8.14 -5.82
CA LEU A 345 8.98 -6.74 -6.16
C LEU A 345 8.06 -6.26 -7.29
N ARG A 346 7.82 -7.09 -8.33
CA ARG A 346 6.83 -6.78 -9.37
C ARG A 346 5.41 -6.67 -8.79
N GLN A 347 4.99 -7.61 -7.95
CA GLN A 347 3.65 -7.60 -7.36
C GLN A 347 3.40 -6.37 -6.49
N LEU A 348 4.37 -5.97 -5.66
CA LEU A 348 4.29 -4.74 -4.88
C LEU A 348 4.26 -3.50 -5.78
N ARG A 349 5.10 -3.41 -6.82
CA ARG A 349 5.07 -2.29 -7.78
C ARG A 349 3.73 -2.18 -8.53
N GLU A 350 3.12 -3.30 -8.91
CA GLU A 350 1.75 -3.32 -9.49
C GLU A 350 0.69 -2.83 -8.49
N GLU A 351 0.86 -3.11 -7.20
CA GLU A 351 -0.01 -2.62 -6.11
C GLU A 351 0.19 -1.13 -5.81
N GLU A 352 1.44 -0.64 -5.75
CA GLU A 352 1.78 0.78 -5.65
C GLU A 352 1.14 1.59 -6.77
N GLN A 353 1.35 1.12 -8.01
CA GLN A 353 0.77 1.70 -9.22
C GLN A 353 -0.76 1.73 -9.13
N LYS A 354 -1.39 0.65 -8.66
CA LYS A 354 -2.85 0.58 -8.49
C LYS A 354 -3.38 1.58 -7.46
N ILE A 355 -2.76 1.67 -6.28
CA ILE A 355 -3.17 2.61 -5.23
C ILE A 355 -2.98 4.07 -5.71
N MET A 356 -1.84 4.36 -6.34
CA MET A 356 -1.53 5.68 -6.90
C MET A 356 -2.50 6.08 -8.02
N LEU A 357 -2.78 5.18 -8.98
CA LEU A 357 -3.77 5.40 -10.04
C LEU A 357 -5.16 5.67 -9.45
N ALA A 358 -5.60 4.90 -8.45
CA ALA A 358 -6.89 5.10 -7.79
C ALA A 358 -6.96 6.44 -7.05
N ALA A 359 -5.89 6.82 -6.35
CA ALA A 359 -5.80 8.12 -5.68
C ALA A 359 -5.85 9.30 -6.67
N LEU A 360 -5.17 9.19 -7.81
CA LEU A 360 -5.27 10.17 -8.90
C LEU A 360 -6.67 10.20 -9.51
N GLU A 361 -7.25 9.05 -9.88
CA GLU A 361 -8.56 8.97 -10.52
C GLU A 361 -9.66 9.57 -9.62
N ALA A 362 -9.58 9.35 -8.30
CA ALA A 362 -10.44 10.00 -7.31
C ALA A 362 -10.26 11.54 -7.28
N ARG A 363 -9.03 12.06 -7.34
CA ARG A 363 -8.74 13.51 -7.41
C ARG A 363 -9.26 14.12 -8.73
N PHE A 364 -9.08 13.46 -9.86
CA PHE A 364 -9.60 13.94 -11.15
C PHE A 364 -11.14 13.90 -11.21
N ARG A 365 -11.79 12.85 -10.67
CA ARG A 365 -13.25 12.83 -10.46
C ARG A 365 -13.72 14.02 -9.61
N LYS A 366 -13.04 14.32 -8.51
CA LYS A 366 -13.35 15.47 -7.63
C LYS A 366 -13.22 16.80 -8.39
N MET A 367 -12.11 17.02 -9.08
CA MET A 367 -11.92 18.23 -9.90
C MET A 367 -13.00 18.38 -10.97
N LEU A 368 -13.37 17.30 -11.66
CA LEU A 368 -14.44 17.30 -12.67
C LEU A 368 -15.79 17.72 -12.07
N GLN A 369 -16.15 17.18 -10.90
CA GLN A 369 -17.38 17.57 -10.21
C GLN A 369 -17.39 19.04 -9.79
N MET A 370 -16.25 19.58 -9.33
CA MET A 370 -16.10 21.00 -8.99
C MET A 370 -16.20 21.88 -10.25
N GLN A 371 -15.52 21.52 -11.34
CA GLN A 371 -15.54 22.29 -12.60
C GLN A 371 -16.95 22.33 -13.20
N LEU A 372 -17.68 21.21 -13.20
CA LEU A 372 -19.07 21.14 -13.63
C LEU A 372 -20.00 22.03 -12.77
N ALA A 373 -19.69 22.22 -11.49
CA ALA A 373 -20.42 23.14 -10.61
C ALA A 373 -20.09 24.62 -10.90
N VAL A 374 -18.82 24.95 -11.19
CA VAL A 374 -18.41 26.30 -11.61
C VAL A 374 -19.06 26.65 -12.96
N ARG A 375 -18.89 25.80 -13.97
CA ARG A 375 -19.43 25.94 -15.33
C ARG A 375 -20.94 26.08 -15.41
N LYS A 376 -21.65 25.39 -14.51
CA LYS A 376 -23.11 25.52 -14.35
C LYS A 376 -23.52 26.85 -13.69
N GLY A 377 -22.64 27.46 -12.91
CA GLY A 377 -22.83 28.75 -12.28
C GLY A 377 -22.44 29.95 -13.16
N SER A 378 -21.45 29.79 -14.04
CA SER A 378 -20.95 30.82 -14.96
C SER A 378 -21.87 31.04 -16.17
N GLY A 379 -22.43 29.97 -16.76
CA GLY A 379 -23.29 30.03 -17.94
C GLY A 379 -24.43 31.06 -17.83
N PRO A 380 -25.27 31.03 -16.78
CA PRO A 380 -26.32 32.03 -16.56
C PRO A 380 -25.85 33.47 -16.28
N ILE A 381 -24.54 33.70 -16.22
CA ILE A 381 -23.90 35.03 -16.16
C ILE A 381 -23.39 35.45 -17.55
N ALA A 382 -22.85 34.50 -18.34
CA ALA A 382 -22.46 34.73 -19.73
C ALA A 382 -23.66 35.12 -20.62
N ASP A 383 -24.83 34.52 -20.37
CA ASP A 383 -26.10 34.85 -21.07
C ASP A 383 -26.62 36.28 -20.80
N LEU A 384 -26.05 37.03 -19.85
CA LEU A 384 -26.52 38.36 -19.45
C LEU A 384 -25.90 39.49 -20.29
N THR A 385 -26.76 40.26 -20.96
CA THR A 385 -26.38 41.55 -21.56
C THR A 385 -26.01 42.57 -20.47
N ASP A 386 -25.22 43.59 -20.80
CA ASP A 386 -24.69 44.54 -19.81
C ASP A 386 -25.78 45.23 -18.97
N ASP A 387 -26.90 45.62 -19.59
CA ASP A 387 -28.07 46.22 -18.89
C ASP A 387 -28.72 45.26 -17.87
N GLN A 388 -28.52 43.95 -18.01
CA GLN A 388 -29.03 42.92 -17.10
C GLN A 388 -28.03 42.56 -15.99
N ARG A 389 -26.77 43.00 -16.10
CA ARG A 389 -25.72 42.71 -15.11
C ARG A 389 -25.95 43.52 -13.83
N GLN A 390 -25.87 42.85 -12.69
CA GLN A 390 -26.23 43.39 -11.37
C GLN A 390 -25.16 43.05 -10.33
N PRO A 391 -25.06 43.79 -9.20
CA PRO A 391 -24.07 43.50 -8.15
C PRO A 391 -24.11 42.06 -7.63
N ARG A 392 -25.29 41.42 -7.57
CA ARG A 392 -25.44 40.00 -7.20
C ARG A 392 -24.75 39.03 -8.17
N HIS A 393 -24.70 39.38 -9.46
CA HIS A 393 -24.09 38.56 -10.50
C HIS A 393 -22.56 38.70 -10.47
N ARG A 394 -22.05 39.92 -10.23
CA ARG A 394 -20.63 40.14 -9.90
C ARG A 394 -20.22 39.41 -8.61
N ALA A 395 -21.06 39.43 -7.57
CA ALA A 395 -20.79 38.70 -6.33
C ALA A 395 -20.76 37.18 -6.54
N ARG A 396 -21.65 36.62 -7.37
CA ARG A 396 -21.59 35.20 -7.76
C ARG A 396 -20.35 34.89 -8.60
N SER A 397 -19.96 35.77 -9.53
CA SER A 397 -18.71 35.64 -10.31
C SER A 397 -17.47 35.56 -9.40
N VAL A 398 -17.38 36.42 -8.39
CA VAL A 398 -16.29 36.40 -7.39
C VAL A 398 -16.37 35.19 -6.45
N GLN A 399 -17.55 34.58 -6.26
CA GLN A 399 -17.65 33.28 -5.59
C GLN A 399 -17.11 32.16 -6.48
N LEU A 400 -17.56 32.09 -7.74
CA LEU A 400 -17.11 31.09 -8.71
C LEU A 400 -15.58 31.12 -8.91
N ALA A 401 -14.98 32.31 -8.87
CA ALA A 401 -13.52 32.47 -8.92
C ALA A 401 -12.79 31.87 -7.70
N ARG A 402 -13.46 31.68 -6.56
CA ARG A 402 -12.92 30.96 -5.39
C ARG A 402 -13.19 29.47 -5.50
N ASP A 403 -14.40 29.11 -5.93
CA ASP A 403 -14.79 27.73 -6.20
C ASP A 403 -13.78 27.10 -7.21
N GLU A 404 -13.36 27.84 -8.24
CA GLU A 404 -12.30 27.50 -9.22
C GLU A 404 -10.88 27.44 -8.58
N GLN A 405 -10.58 28.35 -7.65
CA GLN A 405 -9.29 28.40 -6.95
C GLN A 405 -9.09 27.21 -6.00
N ASP A 406 -10.15 26.59 -5.50
CA ASP A 406 -10.08 25.32 -4.77
C ASP A 406 -9.80 24.12 -5.71
N ILE A 407 -10.16 24.20 -7.01
CA ILE A 407 -9.82 23.18 -8.01
C ILE A 407 -8.33 23.23 -8.36
N ILE A 408 -7.76 24.44 -8.48
CA ILE A 408 -6.31 24.65 -8.64
C ILE A 408 -5.52 23.94 -7.53
N VAL A 409 -6.03 23.95 -6.29
CA VAL A 409 -5.38 23.25 -5.17
C VAL A 409 -5.36 21.74 -5.38
N GLU A 410 -6.45 21.12 -5.85
CA GLU A 410 -6.47 19.69 -6.17
C GLU A 410 -5.60 19.34 -7.40
N ALA A 411 -5.43 20.27 -8.36
CA ALA A 411 -4.49 20.12 -9.45
C ALA A 411 -3.02 20.22 -8.99
N ASP A 412 -2.71 21.15 -8.07
CA ASP A 412 -1.39 21.27 -7.42
C ASP A 412 -1.03 20.00 -6.62
N LYS A 413 -2.01 19.34 -6.01
CA LYS A 413 -1.83 18.06 -5.28
C LYS A 413 -1.68 16.85 -6.19
N ALA A 414 -2.42 16.80 -7.31
CA ALA A 414 -2.24 15.77 -8.33
C ALA A 414 -0.86 15.87 -8.99
N LEU A 415 -0.32 17.08 -9.14
CA LEU A 415 1.04 17.31 -9.63
C LEU A 415 2.13 16.83 -8.67
N LEU A 416 1.92 16.87 -7.36
CA LEU A 416 2.89 16.34 -6.38
C LEU A 416 3.07 14.82 -6.58
N ILE A 417 1.97 14.08 -6.56
CA ILE A 417 1.93 12.63 -6.79
C ILE A 417 2.60 12.27 -8.13
N LEU A 418 2.23 12.97 -9.21
CA LEU A 418 2.83 12.81 -10.56
C LEU A 418 4.30 13.29 -10.67
N GLN A 419 4.88 13.88 -9.64
CA GLN A 419 6.30 14.26 -9.58
C GLN A 419 7.13 13.34 -8.68
N GLU A 420 6.49 12.66 -7.72
CA GLU A 420 7.12 11.69 -6.83
C GLU A 420 7.36 10.34 -7.54
N GLU A 421 6.48 9.95 -8.48
CA GLU A 421 6.64 8.75 -9.33
C GLU A 421 7.65 8.91 -10.47
N GLY A 422 7.70 10.09 -11.11
CA GLY A 422 8.76 10.46 -12.04
C GLY A 422 8.83 9.74 -13.41
N THR A 423 7.99 8.73 -13.69
CA THR A 423 7.97 8.03 -14.99
C THR A 423 6.97 8.66 -15.96
N SER A 424 5.80 9.13 -15.54
CA SER A 424 4.88 9.78 -16.48
C SER A 424 5.40 11.13 -16.99
N VAL A 425 5.37 11.33 -18.31
CA VAL A 425 5.85 12.56 -18.99
C VAL A 425 4.67 13.38 -19.53
N ALA A 426 3.61 12.72 -20.01
CA ALA A 426 2.44 13.39 -20.55
C ALA A 426 1.44 13.87 -19.48
N PHE A 427 1.25 13.13 -18.38
CA PHE A 427 0.29 13.54 -17.34
C PHE A 427 0.71 14.79 -16.58
N PRO A 428 1.96 14.96 -16.10
CA PRO A 428 2.37 16.20 -15.43
C PRO A 428 2.11 17.44 -16.30
N GLU A 429 2.47 17.40 -17.58
CA GLU A 429 2.24 18.53 -18.49
C GLU A 429 0.76 18.76 -18.82
N ALA A 430 -0.08 17.71 -18.81
CA ALA A 430 -1.52 17.87 -18.94
C ALA A 430 -2.14 18.58 -17.73
N VAL A 431 -1.75 18.20 -16.50
CA VAL A 431 -2.25 18.85 -15.28
C VAL A 431 -1.66 20.27 -15.11
N LEU A 432 -0.41 20.50 -15.52
CA LEU A 432 0.18 21.84 -15.58
C LEU A 432 -0.63 22.76 -16.49
N GLY A 433 -1.01 22.29 -17.68
CA GLY A 433 -1.87 23.04 -18.61
C GLY A 433 -3.28 23.28 -18.07
N LEU A 434 -3.88 22.28 -17.42
CA LEU A 434 -5.19 22.38 -16.78
C LEU A 434 -5.21 23.44 -15.67
N ARG A 435 -4.20 23.41 -14.80
CA ARG A 435 -4.03 24.35 -13.68
C ARG A 435 -3.78 25.79 -14.15
N GLU A 436 -3.10 25.97 -15.28
CA GLU A 436 -2.99 27.29 -15.92
C GLU A 436 -4.33 27.80 -16.46
N ASP A 437 -5.19 26.92 -16.97
CA ASP A 437 -6.51 27.30 -17.48
C ASP A 437 -7.45 27.73 -16.37
N MET A 438 -7.50 26.97 -15.27
CA MET A 438 -8.24 27.36 -14.07
C MET A 438 -7.78 28.72 -13.51
N ARG A 439 -6.48 29.05 -13.64
CA ARG A 439 -5.95 30.37 -13.24
C ARG A 439 -6.45 31.48 -14.17
N ILE A 440 -6.58 31.23 -15.47
CA ILE A 440 -7.19 32.19 -16.41
C ILE A 440 -8.68 32.39 -16.11
N VAL A 441 -9.42 31.31 -15.85
CA VAL A 441 -10.85 31.38 -15.45
C VAL A 441 -11.00 32.16 -14.14
N THR A 442 -10.19 31.85 -13.12
CA THR A 442 -10.15 32.58 -11.84
C THR A 442 -9.94 34.09 -12.03
N ASP A 443 -8.99 34.49 -12.89
CA ASP A 443 -8.71 35.90 -13.16
C ASP A 443 -9.91 36.61 -13.83
N ARG A 444 -10.51 36.00 -14.85
CA ARG A 444 -11.65 36.54 -15.60
C ARG A 444 -12.91 36.65 -14.73
N LEU A 445 -13.24 35.58 -14.00
CA LEU A 445 -14.36 35.54 -13.05
C LEU A 445 -14.22 36.60 -11.94
N ASN A 446 -13.01 36.88 -11.45
CA ASN A 446 -12.77 37.97 -10.49
C ASN A 446 -13.01 39.36 -11.09
N ARG A 447 -12.63 39.57 -12.36
CA ARG A 447 -12.85 40.83 -13.08
C ARG A 447 -14.32 41.05 -13.47
N PHE A 448 -15.14 39.99 -13.47
CA PHE A 448 -16.51 39.89 -14.01
C PHE A 448 -16.55 39.83 -15.55
N GLU A 449 -15.45 39.37 -16.14
CA GLU A 449 -15.34 38.93 -17.54
C GLU A 449 -15.92 37.51 -17.62
N VAL A 450 -17.23 37.40 -17.82
CA VAL A 450 -17.91 36.12 -18.08
C VAL A 450 -18.55 36.21 -19.45
N ASP A 451 -17.99 35.46 -20.39
CA ASP A 451 -18.20 35.57 -21.85
C ASP A 451 -17.91 34.23 -22.56
N GLU A 452 -18.11 34.17 -23.88
CA GLU A 452 -17.87 32.97 -24.70
C GLU A 452 -16.45 32.40 -24.52
N LEU A 453 -15.43 33.27 -24.35
CA LEU A 453 -14.05 32.84 -24.11
C LEU A 453 -13.90 32.16 -22.74
N THR A 454 -14.43 32.75 -21.67
CA THR A 454 -14.38 32.18 -20.32
C THR A 454 -15.09 30.81 -20.29
N ILE A 455 -16.28 30.75 -20.88
CA ILE A 455 -17.08 29.53 -21.01
C ILE A 455 -16.34 28.44 -21.81
N ALA A 456 -15.69 28.80 -22.92
CA ALA A 456 -14.91 27.85 -23.72
C ALA A 456 -13.67 27.32 -22.98
N ILE A 457 -13.04 28.11 -22.11
CA ILE A 457 -11.93 27.63 -21.28
C ILE A 457 -12.45 26.67 -20.19
N GLU A 458 -13.58 26.97 -19.55
CA GLU A 458 -14.23 26.05 -18.61
C GLU A 458 -14.66 24.72 -19.27
N ASP A 459 -15.21 24.76 -20.49
CA ASP A 459 -15.55 23.57 -21.28
C ASP A 459 -14.28 22.77 -21.67
N ASP A 460 -13.19 23.46 -22.07
CA ASP A 460 -11.88 22.84 -22.35
C ASP A 460 -11.28 22.13 -21.11
N ILE A 461 -11.50 22.66 -19.90
CA ILE A 461 -11.05 22.05 -18.64
C ILE A 461 -11.87 20.79 -18.33
N ILE A 462 -13.19 20.81 -18.59
CA ILE A 462 -14.07 19.65 -18.40
C ILE A 462 -13.67 18.50 -19.33
N GLU A 463 -13.53 18.75 -20.64
CA GLU A 463 -13.12 17.72 -21.63
C GLU A 463 -11.77 17.09 -21.24
N ALA A 464 -10.82 17.90 -20.78
CA ALA A 464 -9.52 17.44 -20.32
C ALA A 464 -9.59 16.57 -19.05
N LEU A 465 -10.45 16.92 -18.09
CA LEU A 465 -10.68 16.14 -16.88
C LEU A 465 -11.38 14.82 -17.18
N GLU A 466 -12.35 14.81 -18.09
CA GLU A 466 -13.02 13.60 -18.57
C GLU A 466 -12.04 12.64 -19.27
N GLU A 467 -11.17 13.15 -20.16
CA GLU A 467 -10.12 12.36 -20.82
C GLU A 467 -9.13 11.76 -19.82
N MET A 468 -8.70 12.51 -18.80
CA MET A 468 -7.76 12.01 -17.78
C MET A 468 -8.41 10.95 -16.87
N VAL A 469 -9.68 11.14 -16.48
CA VAL A 469 -10.46 10.12 -15.76
C VAL A 469 -10.62 8.84 -16.60
N GLU A 470 -10.95 8.96 -17.90
CA GLU A 470 -11.12 7.81 -18.78
C GLU A 470 -9.78 7.07 -19.04
N ALA A 471 -8.67 7.79 -19.09
CA ALA A 471 -7.34 7.19 -19.24
C ALA A 471 -6.94 6.37 -18.00
N LEU A 472 -7.06 6.95 -16.80
CA LEU A 472 -6.68 6.28 -15.55
C LEU A 472 -7.55 5.05 -15.25
N ARG A 473 -8.85 5.11 -15.53
CA ARG A 473 -9.74 3.93 -15.44
C ARG A 473 -9.27 2.77 -16.31
N LYS A 474 -8.84 3.05 -17.54
CA LYS A 474 -8.41 2.00 -18.48
C LYS A 474 -7.08 1.36 -18.08
N GLU A 475 -6.23 2.09 -17.36
CA GLU A 475 -5.01 1.52 -16.78
C GLU A 475 -5.33 0.65 -15.56
N LEU A 476 -6.22 1.12 -14.66
CA LEU A 476 -6.74 0.31 -13.54
C LEU A 476 -7.42 -0.99 -14.03
N GLU A 477 -8.34 -0.89 -14.99
CA GLU A 477 -9.00 -2.04 -15.63
C GLU A 477 -7.99 -3.01 -16.28
N LYS A 478 -6.86 -2.50 -16.79
CA LYS A 478 -5.80 -3.29 -17.43
C LYS A 478 -4.96 -4.04 -16.39
N ILE A 479 -4.54 -3.38 -15.31
CA ILE A 479 -3.81 -4.02 -14.19
C ILE A 479 -4.66 -5.15 -13.58
N GLU A 480 -5.96 -4.91 -13.34
CA GLU A 480 -6.85 -5.95 -12.81
C GLU A 480 -7.02 -7.14 -13.78
N GLN A 481 -7.04 -6.89 -15.09
CA GLN A 481 -7.05 -7.95 -16.11
C GLN A 481 -5.70 -8.69 -16.20
N GLN A 482 -4.57 -8.03 -15.95
CA GLN A 482 -3.25 -8.66 -15.90
C GLN A 482 -3.12 -9.56 -14.67
N GLN A 483 -3.50 -9.09 -13.48
CA GLN A 483 -3.51 -9.88 -12.24
C GLN A 483 -4.37 -11.16 -12.39
N GLN A 484 -5.55 -11.06 -13.02
CA GLN A 484 -6.38 -12.23 -13.32
C GLN A 484 -5.77 -13.23 -14.34
N GLN A 485 -4.82 -12.79 -15.17
CA GLN A 485 -4.16 -13.62 -16.19
C GLN A 485 -2.83 -14.22 -15.71
N GLN A 486 -2.10 -13.53 -14.81
CA GLN A 486 -0.83 -14.01 -14.26
C GLN A 486 -0.96 -15.37 -13.52
N GLN A 487 -2.14 -15.70 -12.99
CA GLN A 487 -2.44 -17.03 -12.42
C GLN A 487 -2.28 -18.22 -13.41
N ASN A 488 -2.10 -17.99 -14.72
CA ASN A 488 -1.98 -19.07 -15.73
C ASN A 488 -0.71 -19.02 -16.60
N GLN A 489 0.22 -18.08 -16.41
CA GLN A 489 1.48 -18.09 -17.15
C GLN A 489 2.58 -17.23 -16.53
N GLN A 490 3.72 -17.84 -16.21
CA GLN A 490 4.98 -17.13 -16.02
C GLN A 490 5.51 -16.70 -17.40
N GLN A 491 5.61 -15.39 -17.63
CA GLN A 491 6.33 -14.81 -18.76
C GLN A 491 7.13 -13.59 -18.30
N ASN A 492 8.43 -13.57 -18.59
CA ASN A 492 9.27 -12.40 -18.38
C ASN A 492 8.77 -11.24 -19.24
N GLN A 493 8.31 -10.18 -18.60
CA GLN A 493 8.52 -8.82 -19.08
C GLN A 493 9.18 -8.02 -17.96
N GLU A 494 10.51 -8.10 -17.92
CA GLU A 494 11.35 -7.12 -17.22
C GLU A 494 11.19 -5.78 -17.93
N GLN A 495 10.37 -4.90 -17.35
CA GLN A 495 10.30 -3.49 -17.71
C GLN A 495 9.68 -2.74 -16.54
N ASP A 496 10.31 -1.65 -16.11
CA ASP A 496 9.73 -0.74 -15.13
C ASP A 496 8.41 -0.18 -15.70
N GLN A 497 7.30 -0.54 -15.05
CA GLN A 497 5.97 -0.20 -15.50
C GLN A 497 5.67 1.24 -15.13
N ALA A 498 5.92 2.16 -16.07
CA ALA A 498 5.46 3.55 -15.99
C ALA A 498 3.96 3.58 -15.58
N LEU A 499 3.58 4.54 -14.73
CA LEU A 499 2.22 4.65 -14.16
C LEU A 499 1.10 4.50 -15.20
N VAL A 500 1.32 4.96 -16.42
CA VAL A 500 0.38 4.89 -17.53
C VAL A 500 1.07 4.42 -18.82
N ASP A 501 0.39 3.58 -19.61
CA ASP A 501 0.87 3.02 -20.87
C ASP A 501 1.32 4.12 -21.87
N LEU A 502 2.41 3.87 -22.60
CA LEU A 502 2.89 4.71 -23.71
C LEU A 502 1.77 5.07 -24.71
N ILE A 503 0.81 4.16 -24.95
CA ILE A 503 -0.35 4.39 -25.81
C ILE A 503 -1.31 5.42 -25.20
N ALA A 504 -1.43 5.51 -23.88
CA ALA A 504 -2.23 6.51 -23.18
C ALA A 504 -1.49 7.85 -23.02
N GLU A 505 -0.19 7.85 -22.73
CA GLU A 505 0.71 9.02 -22.84
C GLU A 505 0.55 9.71 -24.22
N LEU A 506 0.66 8.93 -25.32
CA LEU A 506 0.52 9.43 -26.69
C LEU A 506 -0.90 9.94 -27.02
N LYS A 507 -1.95 9.34 -26.44
CA LYS A 507 -3.33 9.88 -26.57
C LYS A 507 -3.46 11.24 -25.87
N LEU A 508 -2.85 11.40 -24.70
CA LEU A 508 -2.89 12.63 -23.92
C LEU A 508 -2.10 13.76 -24.58
N LEU A 509 -0.87 13.50 -25.05
CA LEU A 509 -0.10 14.44 -25.88
C LEU A 509 -0.88 14.90 -27.12
N ARG A 510 -1.58 13.97 -27.78
CA ARG A 510 -2.45 14.27 -28.93
C ARG A 510 -3.63 15.16 -28.53
N SER A 511 -4.26 14.95 -27.37
CA SER A 511 -5.31 15.84 -26.84
C SER A 511 -4.78 17.25 -26.59
N LEU A 512 -3.65 17.38 -25.87
CA LEU A 512 -3.02 18.67 -25.60
C LEU A 512 -2.72 19.43 -26.91
N GLN A 513 -2.23 18.72 -27.92
CA GLN A 513 -1.99 19.29 -29.24
C GLN A 513 -3.28 19.73 -29.96
N TYR A 514 -4.39 18.98 -29.83
CA TYR A 514 -5.70 19.38 -30.34
C TYR A 514 -6.27 20.61 -29.60
N ARG A 515 -6.16 20.69 -28.27
CA ARG A 515 -6.60 21.84 -27.47
C ARG A 515 -5.83 23.11 -27.83
N VAL A 516 -4.50 23.06 -27.96
CA VAL A 516 -3.68 24.18 -28.46
C VAL A 516 -4.12 24.60 -29.87
N ASN A 517 -4.44 23.64 -30.75
CA ASN A 517 -4.92 23.93 -32.10
C ASN A 517 -6.34 24.57 -32.10
N ARG A 518 -7.25 24.11 -31.24
CA ARG A 518 -8.61 24.65 -31.05
C ARG A 518 -8.55 26.11 -30.60
N ARG A 519 -7.77 26.41 -29.57
CA ARG A 519 -7.59 27.79 -29.07
C ARG A 519 -6.87 28.71 -30.05
N THR A 520 -5.83 28.23 -30.73
CA THR A 520 -5.16 29.02 -31.78
C THR A 520 -6.16 29.46 -32.86
N LYS A 521 -7.09 28.58 -33.24
CA LYS A 521 -8.19 28.90 -34.18
C LYS A 521 -9.25 29.83 -33.58
N GLN A 522 -9.55 29.74 -32.29
CA GLN A 522 -10.50 30.62 -31.61
C GLN A 522 -9.94 32.04 -31.48
N TYR A 523 -8.73 32.19 -30.95
CA TYR A 523 -8.03 33.47 -30.80
C TYR A 523 -7.76 34.10 -32.18
N GLY A 524 -7.39 33.30 -33.18
CA GLY A 524 -7.22 33.75 -34.56
C GLY A 524 -8.48 34.32 -35.23
N ARG A 525 -9.70 34.02 -34.74
CA ARG A 525 -10.95 34.65 -35.21
C ARG A 525 -11.20 36.03 -34.61
N GLN A 526 -10.46 36.40 -33.56
CA GLN A 526 -10.55 37.70 -32.89
C GLN A 526 -9.49 38.70 -33.40
N ILE A 527 -8.71 38.32 -34.43
CA ILE A 527 -7.67 39.15 -35.05
C ILE A 527 -8.20 39.76 -36.34
N ASP A 528 -8.37 41.09 -36.36
CA ASP A 528 -8.59 41.86 -37.58
C ASP A 528 -7.26 42.08 -38.34
N GLY A 529 -6.86 41.09 -39.15
CA GLY A 529 -5.68 41.15 -40.03
C GLY A 529 -4.64 40.06 -39.76
N GLU A 530 -3.36 40.36 -40.00
CA GLU A 530 -2.27 39.38 -39.85
C GLU A 530 -1.66 39.32 -38.45
N GLN A 531 -1.96 40.27 -37.55
CA GLN A 531 -1.32 40.40 -36.24
C GLN A 531 -2.33 40.84 -35.16
N ALA A 532 -2.31 40.17 -34.00
CA ALA A 532 -3.08 40.59 -32.84
C ALA A 532 -2.57 41.94 -32.32
N THR A 533 -3.44 42.95 -32.27
CA THR A 533 -3.12 44.29 -31.73
C THR A 533 -3.55 44.49 -30.29
N ASP A 534 -4.43 43.64 -29.77
CA ASP A 534 -4.88 43.64 -28.38
C ASP A 534 -3.84 42.98 -27.44
N PRO A 535 -3.41 43.65 -26.35
CA PRO A 535 -2.46 43.08 -25.39
C PRO A 535 -2.92 41.81 -24.66
N GLU A 536 -4.23 41.62 -24.43
CA GLU A 536 -4.72 40.41 -23.76
C GLU A 536 -4.64 39.20 -24.70
N LEU A 537 -5.11 39.35 -25.93
CA LEU A 537 -5.00 38.36 -27.00
C LEU A 537 -3.53 38.02 -27.32
N GLN A 538 -2.63 39.01 -27.30
CA GLN A 538 -1.18 38.77 -27.42
C GLN A 538 -0.64 37.88 -26.28
N LYS A 539 -1.05 38.12 -25.03
CA LYS A 539 -0.64 37.29 -23.87
C LYS A 539 -1.15 35.86 -24.01
N LEU A 540 -2.42 35.68 -24.38
CA LEU A 540 -3.02 34.35 -24.59
C LEU A 540 -2.33 33.56 -25.72
N LEU A 541 -1.96 34.23 -26.82
CA LEU A 541 -1.17 33.63 -27.91
C LEU A 541 0.25 33.26 -27.46
N GLN A 542 0.89 34.08 -26.60
CA GLN A 542 2.19 33.76 -26.03
C GLN A 542 2.12 32.54 -25.09
N GLU A 543 1.06 32.42 -24.29
CA GLU A 543 0.81 31.25 -23.42
C GLU A 543 0.62 29.96 -24.23
N LEU A 544 -0.13 30.01 -25.34
CA LEU A 544 -0.21 28.88 -26.28
C LEU A 544 1.16 28.50 -26.87
N SER A 545 2.03 29.47 -27.16
CA SER A 545 3.38 29.19 -27.68
C SER A 545 4.27 28.47 -26.64
N VAL A 546 4.14 28.82 -25.35
CA VAL A 546 4.82 28.14 -24.25
C VAL A 546 4.32 26.70 -24.11
N ARG A 547 3.00 26.49 -24.17
CA ARG A 547 2.41 25.13 -24.12
C ARG A 547 2.81 24.28 -25.32
N GLN A 548 2.85 24.86 -26.52
CA GLN A 548 3.33 24.16 -27.72
C GLN A 548 4.80 23.70 -27.56
N ALA A 549 5.64 24.51 -26.92
CA ALA A 549 7.03 24.14 -26.60
C ALA A 549 7.13 23.04 -25.53
N ARG A 550 6.24 23.05 -24.51
CA ARG A 550 6.16 21.97 -23.52
C ARG A 550 5.66 20.66 -24.11
N ILE A 551 4.60 20.67 -24.92
CA ILE A 551 4.10 19.48 -25.64
C ILE A 551 5.22 18.90 -26.53
N HIS A 552 5.97 19.75 -27.24
CA HIS A 552 7.13 19.31 -28.02
C HIS A 552 8.21 18.68 -27.13
N ARG A 553 8.52 19.27 -25.97
CA ARG A 553 9.47 18.72 -25.01
C ARG A 553 9.01 17.38 -24.44
N ALA A 554 7.77 17.26 -23.98
CA ALA A 554 7.20 16.01 -23.48
C ALA A 554 7.21 14.92 -24.55
N THR A 555 6.85 15.26 -25.79
CA THR A 555 6.97 14.35 -26.94
C THR A 555 8.41 13.90 -27.19
N TYR A 556 9.39 14.81 -27.03
CA TYR A 556 10.82 14.48 -27.18
C TYR A 556 11.35 13.61 -26.03
N ASP A 557 11.08 14.00 -24.78
CA ASP A 557 11.52 13.28 -23.57
C ASP A 557 10.91 11.85 -23.55
N LEU A 558 9.65 11.69 -23.97
CA LEU A 558 9.02 10.37 -24.21
C LEU A 558 9.67 9.60 -25.38
N SER A 559 10.08 10.27 -26.45
CA SER A 559 10.67 9.62 -27.63
C SER A 559 12.10 9.08 -27.41
N ILE A 560 12.79 9.52 -26.35
CA ILE A 560 14.13 9.05 -25.99
C ILE A 560 14.12 8.05 -24.81
N GLY A 561 12.94 7.63 -24.35
CA GLY A 561 12.81 6.71 -23.21
C GLY A 561 13.26 7.33 -21.89
N LYS A 562 13.02 8.63 -21.68
CA LYS A 562 13.46 9.34 -20.45
C LYS A 562 12.60 9.05 -19.22
N ASN A 563 11.61 8.19 -19.41
CA ASN A 563 10.70 7.59 -18.45
C ASN A 563 11.07 6.12 -18.12
N GLN A 564 12.25 5.68 -18.59
CA GLN A 564 12.81 4.33 -18.47
C GLN A 564 14.28 4.43 -18.05
#